data_AF-A0A067S598-F1
#
_entry.id   AF-A0A067S598-F1
#
_cell.length_a   1.000
_cell.length_b   1.000
_cell.length_c   1.000
_cell.angle_alpha   90.00
_cell.angle_beta   90.00
_cell.angle_gamma   90.00
#
_symmetry.space_group_name_H-M   'P 1'
#
loop_
_entity.id
_entity.type
_entity.pdbx_description
1 polymer ?
#
loop_
_entity_poly.entity_id
_entity_poly.type
_entity_poly.pdbx_seq_one_letter_code
_entity_poly.pdbx_strand_id
1 'polypeptide(L)'
;MENPDAKWTCEEQKLAFLAVSDLKTDVLVVMATGSGKTMVVILPSLLEVNQITVIVVPLLSLLDDYISRLIRMDVRFEVYQSGKRPSGAANILLVSADT
;
A
#
# COMPACT_ATOMS: atom_id res chain seq x y z
N MET A 1 -0.61 -17.05 7.98
CA MET A 1 0.46 -17.82 8.63
C MET A 1 1.25 -16.83 9.46
N GLU A 2 1.16 -16.90 10.79
CA GLU A 2 1.88 -15.98 11.67
C GLU A 2 3.36 -16.38 11.71
N ASN A 3 4.26 -15.45 11.37
CA ASN A 3 5.70 -15.64 11.51
C ASN A 3 6.19 -14.78 12.69
N PRO A 4 6.51 -15.38 13.85
CA PRO A 4 6.97 -14.64 15.03
C PRO A 4 8.33 -13.96 14.82
N ASP A 5 9.10 -14.36 13.80
CA ASP A 5 10.39 -13.78 13.45
C ASP A 5 10.29 -12.68 12.37
N ALA A 6 9.07 -12.23 12.04
CA ALA A 6 8.88 -11.11 11.12
C ALA A 6 9.57 -9.84 11.66
N LYS A 7 10.47 -9.28 10.87
CA LYS A 7 11.24 -8.07 11.21
C LYS A 7 11.04 -6.99 10.16
N TRP A 8 11.16 -5.75 10.60
CA TRP A 8 11.33 -4.61 9.71
C TRP A 8 12.66 -4.75 8.95
N THR A 9 12.68 -4.35 7.68
CA THR A 9 13.89 -4.35 6.85
C THR A 9 14.93 -3.35 7.37
N CYS A 10 14.48 -2.21 7.89
CA CYS A 10 15.31 -1.21 8.57
C CYS A 10 14.47 -0.35 9.54
N GLU A 11 15.14 0.43 10.39
CA GLU A 11 14.47 1.29 11.36
C GLU A 11 13.63 2.40 10.70
N GLU A 12 14.07 2.95 9.56
CA GLU A 12 13.31 3.97 8.82
C GLU A 12 11.97 3.43 8.33
N GLN A 13 11.91 2.14 7.95
CA GLN A 13 10.66 1.48 7.55
C GLN A 13 9.66 1.46 8.71
N LYS A 14 10.14 1.08 9.90
CA LYS A 14 9.34 1.01 11.13
C LYS A 14 8.84 2.39 11.53
N LEU A 15 9.71 3.40 11.53
CA LEU A 15 9.34 4.78 11.88
C LEU A 15 8.31 5.34 10.89
N ALA A 16 8.52 5.11 9.59
CA ALA A 16 7.57 5.53 8.56
C ALA A 16 6.20 4.84 8.73
N PHE A 17 6.19 3.53 9.01
CA PHE A 17 4.95 2.79 9.28
C PHE A 17 4.19 3.36 10.49
N LEU A 18 4.89 3.62 11.60
CA LEU A 18 4.27 4.17 12.81
C LEU A 18 3.69 5.58 12.56
N ALA A 19 4.42 6.43 11.85
CA ALA A 19 3.96 7.78 11.51
C ALA A 19 2.72 7.76 10.59
N VAL A 20 2.70 6.89 9.57
CA VAL A 20 1.56 6.74 8.65
C VAL A 20 0.35 6.16 9.37
N SER A 21 0.55 5.18 10.26
CA SER A 21 -0.55 4.52 11.00
C SER A 21 -1.23 5.41 12.03
N ASP A 22 -0.59 6.50 12.45
CA ASP A 22 -1.19 7.44 13.42
C ASP A 22 -2.25 8.34 12.76
N LEU A 23 -2.23 8.48 11.42
CA LEU A 23 -3.19 9.27 10.63
C LEU A 23 -3.37 10.73 11.09
N LYS A 24 -2.38 11.30 11.81
CA LYS A 24 -2.45 12.67 12.36
C LYS A 24 -1.79 13.74 11.49
N THR A 25 -0.85 13.34 10.63
CA THR A 25 -0.02 14.28 9.87
C THR A 25 0.34 13.70 8.51
N ASP A 26 0.60 14.57 7.55
CA ASP A 26 1.18 14.17 6.27
C ASP A 26 2.63 13.69 6.46
N VAL A 27 3.01 12.59 5.78
CA VAL A 27 4.33 11.95 5.94
C VAL A 27 5.04 11.86 4.59
N LEU A 28 6.25 12.43 4.50
CA LEU A 28 7.16 12.23 3.38
C LEU A 28 8.19 11.14 3.73
N VAL A 29 8.11 10.00 3.05
CA VAL A 29 9.00 8.85 3.27
C VAL A 29 10.09 8.81 2.20
N VAL A 30 11.34 9.09 2.57
CA VAL A 30 12.52 8.99 1.70
C VAL A 30 13.39 7.83 2.14
N MET A 31 13.41 6.75 1.37
CA MET A 31 14.25 5.57 1.63
C MET A 31 14.79 5.02 0.31
N ALA A 32 15.88 4.25 0.34
CA ALA A 32 16.44 3.62 -0.86
C ALA A 32 15.48 2.60 -1.50
N THR A 33 15.69 2.28 -2.78
CA THR A 33 14.99 1.17 -3.45
C THR A 33 15.30 -0.14 -2.72
N GLY A 34 14.33 -1.06 -2.67
CA GLY A 34 14.49 -2.33 -1.93
C GLY A 34 14.31 -2.23 -0.41
N SER A 35 14.33 -1.04 0.21
CA SER A 35 14.16 -0.87 1.67
C SER A 35 12.74 -1.12 2.21
N GLY A 36 11.85 -1.71 1.41
CA GLY A 36 10.51 -2.08 1.87
C GLY A 36 9.48 -0.94 1.95
N LYS A 37 9.70 0.19 1.26
CA LYS A 37 8.75 1.33 1.23
C LYS A 37 7.30 0.94 0.90
N THR A 38 7.08 -0.01 0.00
CA THR A 38 5.74 -0.47 -0.37
C THR A 38 4.95 -1.01 0.83
N MET A 39 5.62 -1.63 1.81
CA MET A 39 4.98 -2.14 3.04
C MET A 39 4.52 -1.04 3.99
N VAL A 40 5.14 0.14 3.93
CA VAL A 40 4.73 1.31 4.72
C VAL A 40 3.32 1.77 4.35
N VAL A 41 2.86 1.48 3.13
CA VAL A 41 1.51 1.82 2.66
C VAL A 41 0.55 0.63 2.76
N ILE A 42 1.02 -0.57 2.40
CA ILE A 42 0.16 -1.76 2.38
C ILE A 42 -0.24 -2.19 3.80
N LEU A 43 0.69 -2.24 4.76
CA LEU A 43 0.35 -2.73 6.10
C LEU A 43 -0.72 -1.88 6.81
N PRO A 44 -0.63 -0.53 6.85
CA PRO A 44 -1.68 0.27 7.46
C PRO A 44 -3.04 0.06 6.80
N SER A 45 -3.09 -0.06 5.47
CA SER A 45 -4.36 -0.28 4.75
C SER A 45 -5.10 -1.58 5.16
N LEU A 46 -4.37 -2.57 5.67
CA LEU A 46 -4.95 -3.83 6.15
C LEU A 46 -5.42 -3.75 7.61
N LEU A 47 -4.83 -2.85 8.40
CA LEU A 47 -5.16 -2.68 9.82
C LEU A 47 -6.35 -1.74 10.02
N GLU A 48 -6.52 -0.77 9.12
CA GLU A 48 -7.63 0.18 9.18
C GLU A 48 -8.95 -0.49 8.75
N VAL A 49 -9.85 -0.67 9.71
CA VAL A 49 -11.16 -1.31 9.47
C VAL A 49 -12.15 -0.30 8.87
N ASN A 50 -12.86 -0.71 7.83
CA ASN A 50 -13.84 0.12 7.11
C ASN A 50 -13.26 1.40 6.48
N GLN A 51 -11.96 1.42 6.19
CA GLN A 51 -11.29 2.50 5.47
C GLN A 51 -10.73 2.01 4.14
N ILE A 52 -10.53 2.93 3.20
CA ILE A 52 -9.92 2.66 1.90
C ILE A 52 -8.66 3.50 1.77
N THR A 53 -7.54 2.85 1.50
CA THR A 53 -6.28 3.47 1.08
C THR A 53 -6.22 3.53 -0.44
N VAL A 54 -6.07 4.75 -0.98
CA VAL A 54 -5.87 4.97 -2.41
C VAL A 54 -4.37 5.05 -2.69
N ILE A 55 -3.86 4.12 -3.50
CA ILE A 55 -2.45 4.11 -3.92
C ILE A 55 -2.37 4.61 -5.34
N VAL A 56 -1.84 5.83 -5.50
CA VAL A 56 -1.60 6.43 -6.81
C VAL A 56 -0.19 6.09 -7.29
N VAL A 57 -0.08 5.45 -8.44
CA VAL A 57 1.19 5.15 -9.09
C VAL A 57 1.34 5.93 -10.39
N PRO A 58 2.56 6.34 -10.77
CA PRO A 58 2.75 7.27 -11.89
C PRO A 58 2.72 6.60 -13.27
N LEU A 59 2.86 5.27 -13.35
CA LEU A 59 2.98 4.54 -14.62
C LEU A 59 2.15 3.26 -14.57
N LEU A 60 1.61 2.83 -15.71
CA LEU A 60 0.90 1.56 -15.85
C LEU A 60 1.79 0.35 -15.50
N SER A 61 3.08 0.39 -15.86
CA SER A 61 4.02 -0.69 -15.48
C SER A 61 4.19 -0.83 -13.96
N LEU A 62 4.15 0.29 -13.22
CA LEU A 62 4.18 0.24 -11.76
C LEU A 62 2.84 -0.22 -11.18
N LEU A 63 1.73 0.06 -11.85
CA LEU A 63 0.43 -0.50 -11.48
C LEU A 63 0.46 -2.03 -11.57
N ASP A 64 0.98 -2.58 -12.67
CA ASP A 64 1.13 -4.01 -12.88
C ASP A 64 2.06 -4.68 -11.84
N ASP A 65 3.14 -3.98 -11.45
CA ASP A 65 4.01 -4.40 -10.35
C ASP A 65 3.26 -4.47 -9.00
N TYR A 66 2.40 -3.49 -8.70
CA TYR A 66 1.59 -3.49 -7.49
C TYR A 66 0.55 -4.62 -7.50
N ILE A 67 -0.17 -4.80 -8.61
CA ILE A 67 -1.12 -5.90 -8.81
C ILE A 67 -0.43 -7.24 -8.55
N SER A 68 0.71 -7.47 -9.20
CA SER A 68 1.49 -8.70 -9.06
C SER A 68 1.91 -8.97 -7.61
N ARG A 69 2.33 -7.93 -6.88
CA ARG A 69 2.72 -8.05 -5.46
C ARG A 69 1.54 -8.36 -4.57
N LEU A 70 0.42 -7.66 -4.73
CA LEU A 70 -0.76 -7.85 -3.88
C LEU A 70 -1.37 -9.24 -4.08
N ILE A 71 -1.42 -9.74 -5.32
CA ILE A 71 -1.83 -11.12 -5.62
C ILE A 71 -0.90 -12.12 -4.91
N ARG A 72 0.43 -11.93 -4.98
CA ARG A 72 1.40 -12.82 -4.31
C ARG A 72 1.27 -12.82 -2.79
N MET A 73 0.77 -11.73 -2.21
CA MET A 73 0.56 -11.59 -0.76
C MET A 73 -0.84 -11.99 -0.32
N ASP A 74 -1.71 -12.44 -1.25
CA ASP A 74 -3.12 -12.72 -0.98
C ASP A 74 -3.87 -11.52 -0.36
N VAL A 75 -3.51 -10.30 -0.81
CA VAL A 75 -4.16 -9.07 -0.38
C VAL A 75 -5.23 -8.69 -1.39
N ARG A 76 -6.45 -8.45 -0.91
CA ARG A 76 -7.55 -7.95 -1.74
C ARG A 76 -7.34 -6.48 -2.09
N PHE A 77 -7.59 -6.13 -3.35
CA PHE A 77 -7.53 -4.77 -3.86
C PHE A 77 -8.55 -4.58 -4.98
N GLU A 78 -8.84 -3.32 -5.30
CA GLU A 78 -9.54 -2.90 -6.51
C GLU A 78 -8.61 -2.04 -7.37
N VAL A 79 -8.85 -2.03 -8.68
CA VAL A 79 -8.18 -1.12 -9.61
C VAL A 79 -9.22 -0.11 -10.09
N TYR A 80 -8.92 1.17 -9.94
CA TYR A 80 -9.78 2.23 -10.43
C TYR A 80 -9.83 2.21 -11.95
N GLN A 81 -11.04 2.35 -12.50
CA GLN A 81 -11.28 2.43 -13.93
C GLN A 81 -12.26 3.58 -14.18
N SER A 82 -11.96 4.42 -15.18
CA SER A 82 -12.83 5.53 -15.53
C SER A 82 -14.25 5.03 -15.87
N GLY A 83 -15.27 5.70 -15.34
CA GLY A 83 -16.67 5.33 -15.54
C GLY A 83 -17.16 4.15 -14.70
N LYS A 84 -16.29 3.47 -13.93
CA LYS A 84 -16.67 2.38 -13.03
C LYS A 84 -16.50 2.80 -11.57
N ARG A 85 -17.56 2.67 -10.78
CA ARG A 85 -17.49 2.91 -9.33
C ARG A 85 -16.79 1.72 -8.65
N PRO A 86 -15.81 1.96 -7.76
CA PRO A 86 -15.27 0.92 -6.89
C PRO A 86 -16.38 0.32 -6.01
N SER A 87 -16.28 -0.97 -5.73
CA SER A 87 -17.24 -1.70 -4.91
C SER A 87 -17.10 -1.40 -3.42
N GLY A 88 -15.89 -1.00 -2.99
CA GLY A 88 -15.55 -0.83 -1.57
C GLY A 88 -15.34 -2.15 -0.84
N ALA A 89 -15.20 -3.27 -1.56
CA ALA A 89 -15.04 -4.60 -0.98
C ALA A 89 -13.60 -4.90 -0.54
N ALA A 90 -12.65 -4.02 -0.89
CA ALA A 90 -11.26 -4.10 -0.52
C ALA A 90 -10.76 -2.77 0.07
N ASN A 91 -9.80 -2.87 0.99
CA ASN A 91 -9.22 -1.71 1.65
C ASN A 91 -8.19 -0.96 0.78
N ILE A 92 -7.78 -1.53 -0.36
CA ILE A 92 -6.81 -0.91 -1.28
C ILE A 92 -7.49 -0.62 -2.61
N LEU A 93 -7.39 0.64 -3.05
CA LEU A 93 -7.74 1.05 -4.41
C LEU A 93 -6.47 1.52 -5.13
N LEU A 94 -6.05 0.78 -6.15
CA LEU A 94 -4.93 1.16 -7.01
C LEU A 94 -5.40 2.10 -8.11
N VAL A 95 -4.63 3.16 -8.35
CA VAL A 95 -4.93 4.17 -9.37
C VAL A 95 -3.65 4.48 -10.14
N SER A 96 -3.71 4.46 -11.47
CA SER A 96 -2.65 5.02 -12.30
C SER A 96 -2.92 6.50 -12.56
N ALA A 97 -1.89 7.34 -12.42
CA ALA A 97 -1.92 8.72 -12.89
C ALA A 97 -1.70 8.82 -14.42
N ASP A 98 -1.15 7.76 -15.02
CA ASP A 98 -1.03 7.57 -16.46
C ASP A 98 -2.37 7.03 -17.00
N THR A 99 -2.96 7.73 -17.98
CA THR A 99 -4.33 7.50 -18.50
C THR A 99 -4.36 6.66 -19.75
#